data_AF-A0A3N5V123-F1
#
_entry.id   AF-A0A3N5V123-F1
#
_cell.length_a   1.000
_cell.length_b   1.000
_cell.length_c   1.000
_cell.angle_alpha   90.00
_cell.angle_beta   90.00
_cell.angle_gamma   90.00
#
_symmetry.space_group_name_H-M   'P 1'
#
loop_
_entity.id
_entity.type
_entity.pdbx_description
1 polymer ?
#
loop_
_entity_poly.entity_id
_entity_poly.type
_entity_poly.pdbx_seq_one_letter_code
_entity_poly.pdbx_strand_id
1 'polypeptide(L)'
;MEKTDYHMISTDDTQYEEFYAEKIMRKMDEDKIIAISSGNYDSNSYATPHGAGRFVRNSFFNNVLGHYPEKMGYESVILQMSLYHGFKNLVNNDARFSHTRQLGSNHHFYEFGASMRTLGYHPLFVLGRFTQCFLTGKPIGRMGAIQMLYYYLSYKPKQVGYDSMYDPEIRQAIRIRQKTRIKQIFRLGNTNT
;
A
#
# COMPACT_ATOMS: atom_id res chain seq x y z
N MET A 1 -18.11 20.03 -1.58
CA MET A 1 -17.68 19.46 -0.28
C MET A 1 -16.89 20.52 0.46
N GLU A 2 -17.09 20.62 1.77
CA GLU A 2 -16.25 21.47 2.62
C GLU A 2 -14.80 21.00 2.58
N LYS A 3 -13.87 21.94 2.80
CA LYS A 3 -12.45 21.65 2.87
C LYS A 3 -12.17 20.92 4.18
N THR A 4 -11.81 19.64 4.10
CA THR A 4 -11.39 18.84 5.26
C THR A 4 -9.87 18.66 5.29
N ASP A 5 -9.31 18.38 6.46
CA ASP A 5 -7.87 18.12 6.62
C ASP A 5 -7.49 16.66 6.32
N TYR A 6 -8.44 15.76 6.60
CA TYR A 6 -8.32 14.33 6.40
C TYR A 6 -9.61 13.75 5.82
N HIS A 7 -9.48 12.61 5.16
CA HIS A 7 -10.61 11.71 4.91
C HIS A 7 -10.23 10.29 5.30
N MET A 8 -11.25 9.48 5.58
CA MET A 8 -11.11 8.10 6.04
C MET A 8 -11.67 7.15 4.99
N ILE A 9 -10.94 6.08 4.71
CA ILE A 9 -11.42 4.91 3.99
C ILE A 9 -11.86 3.88 5.04
N SER A 10 -13.13 3.51 5.03
CA SER A 10 -13.71 2.49 5.91
C SER A 10 -14.33 1.38 5.07
N THR A 11 -14.31 0.15 5.58
CA THR A 11 -15.12 -0.94 5.04
C THR A 11 -16.46 -1.01 5.79
N ASP A 12 -17.42 -1.76 5.24
CA ASP A 12 -18.77 -1.95 5.81
C ASP A 12 -18.76 -2.93 6.99
N ASP A 13 -17.67 -3.65 7.20
CA ASP A 13 -17.53 -4.72 8.18
C ASP A 13 -16.67 -4.36 9.38
N THR A 14 -16.28 -3.10 9.57
CA THR A 14 -15.36 -2.67 10.64
C THR A 14 -16.06 -1.98 11.81
N GLN A 15 -15.65 -2.33 13.02
CA GLN A 15 -15.97 -1.61 14.25
C GLN A 15 -14.73 -0.91 14.78
N TYR A 16 -14.83 0.39 15.03
CA TYR A 16 -13.76 1.22 15.54
C TYR A 16 -13.95 1.43 17.05
N GLU A 17 -12.85 1.46 17.79
CA GLU A 17 -12.91 1.82 19.20
C GLU A 17 -13.31 3.30 19.40
N GLU A 18 -13.65 3.65 20.64
CA GLU A 18 -13.87 5.03 21.02
C GLU A 18 -12.61 5.87 20.76
N PHE A 19 -12.82 7.07 20.20
CA PHE A 19 -11.75 8.01 19.82
C PHE A 19 -10.79 7.53 18.72
N TYR A 20 -11.12 6.48 17.96
CA TYR A 20 -10.26 5.98 16.87
C TYR A 20 -9.74 7.09 15.94
N ALA A 21 -10.66 7.89 15.39
CA ALA A 21 -10.31 8.97 14.47
C ALA A 21 -9.39 10.01 15.15
N GLU A 22 -9.67 10.38 16.39
CA GLU A 22 -8.88 11.34 17.15
C GLU A 22 -7.44 10.83 17.38
N LYS A 23 -7.28 9.57 17.79
CA LYS A 23 -5.96 8.95 17.99
C LYS A 23 -5.14 8.93 16.72
N ILE A 24 -5.76 8.62 15.58
CA ILE A 24 -5.11 8.65 14.27
C ILE A 24 -4.71 10.08 13.90
N MET A 25 -5.65 11.02 13.93
CA MET A 25 -5.40 12.41 13.54
C MET A 25 -4.35 13.08 14.43
N ARG A 26 -4.42 12.89 15.75
CA ARG A 26 -3.40 13.38 16.70
C ARG A 26 -2.01 12.91 16.31
N LYS A 27 -1.85 11.62 15.98
CA LYS A 27 -0.55 11.07 15.58
C LYS A 27 -0.04 11.66 14.27
N MET A 28 -0.94 11.85 13.31
CA MET A 28 -0.61 12.51 12.05
C MET A 28 -0.27 13.99 12.28
N ASP A 29 -0.93 14.68 13.21
CA ASP A 29 -0.65 16.08 13.51
C ASP A 29 0.66 16.31 14.25
N GLU A 30 1.07 15.37 15.10
CA GLU A 30 2.40 15.34 15.74
C GLU A 30 3.54 15.22 14.72
N ASP A 31 3.35 14.44 13.64
CA ASP A 31 4.34 14.27 12.58
C ASP A 31 3.73 14.58 11.20
N LYS A 32 3.91 15.83 10.74
CA LYS A 32 3.36 16.34 9.48
C LYS A 32 3.84 15.61 8.23
N ILE A 33 4.94 14.84 8.30
CA ILE A 33 5.36 14.01 7.16
C ILE A 33 4.58 12.70 7.07
N ILE A 34 3.76 12.34 8.06
CA ILE A 34 2.78 11.25 7.91
C ILE A 34 1.64 11.71 7.01
N ALA A 35 1.56 11.09 5.84
CA ALA A 35 0.50 11.33 4.86
C ALA A 35 -0.67 10.34 5.02
N ILE A 36 -0.38 9.12 5.47
CA ILE A 36 -1.35 8.04 5.53
C ILE A 36 -1.16 7.28 6.84
N SER A 37 -2.25 7.07 7.58
CA SER A 37 -2.22 6.28 8.80
C SER A 37 -3.46 5.40 8.93
N SER A 38 -3.32 4.19 9.46
CA SER A 38 -4.45 3.37 9.91
C SER A 38 -4.25 2.96 11.35
N GLY A 39 -5.30 2.49 12.01
CA GLY A 39 -5.17 1.72 13.24
C GLY A 39 -4.69 0.30 12.98
N ASN A 40 -4.80 -0.55 13.99
CA ASN A 40 -4.44 -1.96 13.92
C ASN A 40 -5.54 -2.86 14.52
N TYR A 41 -5.68 -4.08 14.01
CA TYR A 41 -6.73 -5.02 14.43
C TYR A 41 -6.20 -6.22 15.23
N ASP A 42 -4.88 -6.47 15.25
CA ASP A 42 -4.26 -7.50 16.08
C ASP A 42 -2.97 -6.99 16.75
N SER A 43 -2.22 -7.85 17.44
CA SER A 43 -0.99 -7.49 18.14
C SER A 43 0.26 -7.49 17.26
N ASN A 44 0.13 -7.78 15.96
CA ASN A 44 1.26 -7.82 15.04
C ASN A 44 1.71 -6.41 14.63
N SER A 45 3.00 -6.27 14.36
CA SER A 45 3.55 -5.05 13.77
C SER A 45 3.45 -5.10 12.25
N TYR A 46 2.79 -4.09 11.67
CA TYR A 46 2.62 -3.95 10.23
C TYR A 46 3.40 -2.76 9.69
N ALA A 47 4.11 -2.97 8.59
CA ALA A 47 4.88 -1.91 7.93
C ALA A 47 4.04 -1.00 7.03
N THR A 48 2.78 -1.34 6.76
CA THR A 48 1.91 -0.64 5.81
C THR A 48 0.51 -0.48 6.42
N PRO A 49 -0.11 0.70 6.32
CA PRO A 49 -1.48 0.93 6.77
C PRO A 49 -2.47 -0.08 6.18
N HIS A 50 -3.38 -0.57 7.01
CA HIS A 50 -4.51 -1.40 6.58
C HIS A 50 -5.46 -0.59 5.69
N GLY A 51 -6.23 -1.27 4.82
CA GLY A 51 -7.22 -0.60 3.96
C GLY A 51 -8.38 -0.04 4.79
N ALA A 52 -8.89 -0.86 5.71
CA ALA A 52 -9.86 -0.48 6.71
C ALA A 52 -9.31 0.58 7.69
N GLY A 53 -10.13 1.59 7.96
CA GLY A 53 -9.83 2.65 8.91
C GLY A 53 -8.67 3.57 8.52
N ARG A 54 -8.31 3.60 7.23
CA ARG A 54 -7.17 4.37 6.74
C ARG A 54 -7.53 5.84 6.61
N PHE A 55 -6.84 6.69 7.34
CA PHE A 55 -6.85 8.13 7.15
C PHE A 55 -5.78 8.56 6.14
N VAL A 56 -6.16 9.50 5.29
CA VAL A 56 -5.30 10.14 4.30
C VAL A 56 -5.33 11.64 4.54
N ARG A 57 -4.15 12.26 4.60
CA ARG A 57 -4.00 13.71 4.69
C ARG A 57 -4.38 14.37 3.36
N ASN A 58 -5.36 15.27 3.40
CA ASN A 58 -5.90 15.89 2.19
C ASN A 58 -4.92 16.80 1.48
N SER A 59 -4.03 17.48 2.20
CA SER A 59 -2.99 18.30 1.58
C SER A 59 -2.03 17.45 0.73
N PHE A 60 -1.70 16.23 1.16
CA PHE A 60 -0.97 15.28 0.31
C PHE A 60 -1.84 14.80 -0.86
N PHE A 61 -3.05 14.32 -0.56
CA PHE A 61 -3.89 13.67 -1.56
C PHE A 61 -4.26 14.60 -2.71
N ASN A 62 -4.70 15.82 -2.40
CA ASN A 62 -5.13 16.81 -3.38
C ASN A 62 -3.94 17.30 -4.24
N ASN A 63 -2.75 17.43 -3.65
CA ASN A 63 -1.57 17.91 -4.38
C ASN A 63 -0.94 16.84 -5.27
N VAL A 64 -1.05 15.56 -4.91
CA VAL A 64 -0.34 14.46 -5.60
C VAL A 64 -1.24 13.64 -6.52
N LEU A 65 -2.48 13.36 -6.11
CA LEU A 65 -3.39 12.49 -6.84
C LEU A 65 -4.63 13.23 -7.34
N GLY A 66 -5.17 14.14 -6.53
CA GLY A 66 -6.42 14.88 -6.80
C GLY A 66 -7.69 14.02 -6.69
N HIS A 67 -7.66 12.78 -7.19
CA HIS A 67 -8.78 11.86 -7.21
C HIS A 67 -8.34 10.44 -6.88
N TYR A 68 -9.30 9.61 -6.43
CA TYR A 68 -9.03 8.20 -6.19
C TYR A 68 -8.81 7.48 -7.52
N PRO A 69 -7.74 6.68 -7.64
CA PRO A 69 -7.49 5.93 -8.86
C PRO A 69 -8.54 4.83 -9.06
N GLU A 70 -9.03 4.68 -10.29
CA GLU A 70 -10.04 3.68 -10.65
C GLU A 70 -9.42 2.43 -11.33
N LYS A 71 -8.12 2.21 -11.12
CA LYS A 71 -7.35 1.13 -11.73
C LYS A 71 -6.90 0.12 -10.69
N MET A 72 -6.76 -1.15 -11.08
CA MET A 72 -6.29 -2.24 -10.24
C MET A 72 -5.01 -1.86 -9.47
N GLY A 73 -5.02 -2.06 -8.15
CA GLY A 73 -3.95 -1.56 -7.27
C GLY A 73 -4.16 -0.12 -6.80
N TYR A 74 -5.38 0.42 -6.87
CA TYR A 74 -5.74 1.77 -6.46
C TYR A 74 -5.30 2.11 -5.03
N GLU A 75 -5.35 1.17 -4.09
CA GLU A 75 -4.80 1.39 -2.75
C GLU A 75 -3.28 1.50 -2.74
N SER A 76 -2.62 0.65 -3.51
CA SER A 76 -1.16 0.55 -3.52
C SER A 76 -0.52 1.81 -4.12
N VAL A 77 -1.13 2.39 -5.16
CA VAL A 77 -0.59 3.63 -5.77
C VAL A 77 -0.59 4.79 -4.79
N ILE A 78 -1.63 4.95 -3.96
CA ILE A 78 -1.69 6.04 -2.96
C ILE A 78 -0.53 5.90 -1.98
N LEU A 79 -0.29 4.68 -1.49
CA LEU A 79 0.82 4.36 -0.59
C LEU A 79 2.20 4.51 -1.26
N GLN A 80 2.34 4.17 -2.54
CA GLN A 80 3.61 4.34 -3.24
C GLN A 80 3.92 5.80 -3.53
N MET A 81 2.92 6.58 -3.93
CA MET A 81 3.08 7.99 -4.26
C MET A 81 3.38 8.82 -3.02
N SER A 82 2.76 8.54 -1.86
CA SER A 82 3.14 9.20 -0.60
C SER A 82 4.63 9.01 -0.31
N LEU A 83 5.12 7.77 -0.39
CA LEU A 83 6.52 7.45 -0.12
C LEU A 83 7.48 7.99 -1.19
N TYR A 84 7.03 8.14 -2.45
CA TYR A 84 7.83 8.76 -3.51
C TYR A 84 8.03 10.26 -3.26
N HIS A 85 6.99 10.95 -2.79
CA HIS A 85 7.02 12.37 -2.46
C HIS A 85 7.64 12.67 -1.07
N GLY A 86 8.30 11.69 -0.44
CA GLY A 86 9.02 11.89 0.82
C GLY A 86 8.14 11.84 2.07
N PHE A 87 6.86 11.49 1.95
CA PHE A 87 5.99 11.28 3.11
C PHE A 87 6.21 9.88 3.74
N LYS A 88 5.61 9.70 4.92
CA LYS A 88 5.55 8.45 5.67
C LYS A 88 4.13 7.88 5.69
N ASN A 89 4.07 6.56 5.79
CA ASN A 89 2.85 5.80 6.03
C ASN A 89 3.02 5.08 7.38
N LEU A 90 1.99 5.09 8.24
CA LEU A 90 2.07 4.60 9.61
C LEU A 90 0.91 3.66 9.96
N VAL A 91 1.21 2.60 10.72
CA VAL A 91 0.19 1.85 11.46
C VAL A 91 0.26 2.32 12.90
N ASN A 92 -0.77 3.02 13.36
CA ASN A 92 -0.89 3.51 14.72
C ASN A 92 -1.45 2.40 15.62
N ASN A 93 -0.58 1.78 16.42
CA ASN A 93 -0.96 0.69 17.30
C ASN A 93 -1.83 1.14 18.49
N ASP A 94 -1.88 2.44 18.80
CA ASP A 94 -2.72 3.00 19.86
C ASP A 94 -4.20 3.09 19.43
N ALA A 95 -4.46 3.03 18.12
CA ALA A 95 -5.79 3.08 17.52
C ALA A 95 -6.22 1.67 17.08
N ARG A 96 -7.29 1.15 17.68
CA ARG A 96 -7.76 -0.23 17.50
C ARG A 96 -9.07 -0.33 16.72
N PHE A 97 -9.19 -1.36 15.90
CA PHE A 97 -10.44 -1.70 15.25
C PHE A 97 -10.60 -3.23 15.14
N SER A 98 -11.80 -3.70 14.85
CA SER A 98 -12.08 -5.12 14.62
C SER A 98 -12.92 -5.29 13.36
N HIS A 99 -12.84 -6.47 12.74
CA HIS A 99 -13.73 -6.88 11.67
C HIS A 99 -14.88 -7.72 12.25
N THR A 100 -16.09 -7.41 11.83
CA THR A 100 -17.32 -8.16 12.16
C THR A 100 -17.48 -9.41 11.33
N ARG A 101 -16.87 -9.45 10.14
CA ARG A 101 -16.79 -10.62 9.27
C ARG A 101 -15.40 -11.24 9.36
N GLN A 102 -15.31 -12.56 9.18
CA GLN A 102 -14.02 -13.17 8.94
C GLN A 102 -13.41 -12.56 7.67
N LEU A 103 -12.12 -12.20 7.76
CA LEU A 103 -11.35 -11.76 6.60
C LEU A 103 -11.56 -12.76 5.46
N GLY A 104 -12.00 -12.26 4.30
CA GLY A 104 -12.40 -13.10 3.18
C GLY A 104 -11.30 -14.11 2.80
N SER A 105 -11.66 -15.39 2.73
CA SER A 105 -10.78 -16.50 2.35
C SER A 105 -10.45 -16.54 0.86
N ASN A 106 -11.23 -15.83 0.04
CA ASN A 106 -11.02 -15.70 -1.40
C ASN A 106 -10.14 -14.49 -1.70
N HIS A 107 -8.83 -14.64 -1.49
CA HIS A 107 -7.90 -13.67 -2.05
C HIS A 107 -7.91 -13.80 -3.58
N HIS A 108 -8.26 -12.72 -4.28
CA HIS A 108 -8.00 -12.58 -5.70
C HIS A 108 -6.48 -12.48 -5.93
N PHE A 109 -5.75 -13.58 -5.73
CA PHE A 109 -4.30 -13.65 -5.81
C PHE A 109 -3.75 -13.14 -7.16
N TYR A 110 -4.57 -13.20 -8.21
CA TYR A 110 -4.22 -12.66 -9.52
C TYR A 110 -3.96 -11.15 -9.48
N GLU A 111 -4.73 -10.39 -8.70
CA GLU A 111 -4.60 -8.93 -8.62
C GLU A 111 -3.27 -8.51 -7.99
N PHE A 112 -2.62 -9.34 -7.17
CA PHE A 112 -1.33 -8.99 -6.59
C PHE A 112 -0.25 -8.84 -7.68
N GLY A 113 -0.12 -9.84 -8.55
CA GLY A 113 0.84 -9.78 -9.65
C GLY A 113 0.43 -8.78 -10.72
N ALA A 114 -0.84 -8.80 -11.09
CA ALA A 114 -1.40 -7.97 -12.13
C ALA A 114 -1.36 -6.47 -11.75
N SER A 115 -1.66 -6.09 -10.50
CA SER A 115 -1.51 -4.71 -10.01
C SER A 115 -0.05 -4.23 -10.04
N MET A 116 0.91 -5.08 -9.65
CA MET A 116 2.33 -4.71 -9.75
C MET A 116 2.75 -4.48 -11.20
N ARG A 117 2.18 -5.22 -12.14
CA ARG A 117 2.40 -5.02 -13.57
C ARG A 117 1.80 -3.70 -14.05
N THR A 118 0.55 -3.40 -13.72
CA THR A 118 -0.13 -2.14 -14.12
C THR A 118 0.52 -0.90 -13.51
N LEU A 119 1.01 -1.00 -12.27
CA LEU A 119 1.77 0.04 -11.56
C LEU A 119 3.22 0.18 -12.03
N GLY A 120 3.68 -0.68 -12.95
CA GLY A 120 5.01 -0.59 -13.53
C GLY A 120 6.15 -0.94 -12.57
N TYR A 121 5.90 -1.79 -11.56
CA TYR A 121 6.90 -2.22 -10.59
C TYR A 121 8.16 -2.74 -11.28
N HIS A 122 9.32 -2.49 -10.66
CA HIS A 122 10.61 -2.96 -11.09
C HIS A 122 10.72 -4.49 -10.91
N PRO A 123 11.17 -5.26 -11.91
CA PRO A 123 11.25 -6.73 -11.82
C PRO A 123 12.01 -7.25 -10.60
N LEU A 124 13.18 -6.67 -10.29
CA LEU A 124 13.96 -7.04 -9.10
C LEU A 124 13.22 -6.77 -7.78
N PHE A 125 12.37 -5.74 -7.72
CA PHE A 125 11.57 -5.46 -6.54
C PHE A 125 10.48 -6.52 -6.36
N VAL A 126 9.83 -6.91 -7.47
CA VAL A 126 8.83 -8.00 -7.46
C VAL A 126 9.48 -9.33 -7.09
N LEU A 127 10.68 -9.63 -7.60
CA LEU A 127 11.43 -10.82 -7.22
C LEU A 127 11.74 -10.83 -5.72
N GLY A 128 12.17 -9.71 -5.15
CA GLY A 128 12.39 -9.59 -3.71
C GLY A 128 11.12 -9.87 -2.89
N ARG A 129 9.97 -9.31 -3.31
CA ARG A 129 8.67 -9.61 -2.68
C ARG A 129 8.30 -11.09 -2.83
N PHE A 130 8.52 -11.67 -4.01
CA PHE A 130 8.28 -13.08 -4.27
C PHE A 130 9.09 -13.96 -3.31
N THR A 131 10.41 -13.76 -3.25
CA THR A 131 11.30 -14.52 -2.39
C THR A 131 10.88 -14.38 -0.92
N GLN A 132 10.55 -13.17 -0.47
CA GLN A 132 10.07 -12.94 0.90
C GLN A 132 8.79 -13.75 1.18
N CYS A 133 7.77 -13.64 0.33
CA CYS A 133 6.50 -14.35 0.54
C CYS A 133 6.67 -15.88 0.43
N PHE A 134 7.49 -16.35 -0.49
CA PHE A 134 7.72 -17.77 -0.72
C PHE A 134 8.47 -18.44 0.43
N LEU A 135 9.52 -17.79 0.95
CA LEU A 135 10.30 -18.32 2.06
C LEU A 135 9.53 -18.27 3.38
N THR A 136 8.85 -17.17 3.67
CA THR A 136 8.14 -16.98 4.94
C THR A 136 6.74 -17.59 4.97
N GLY A 137 6.16 -17.86 3.79
CA GLY A 137 4.75 -18.27 3.67
C GLY A 137 3.75 -17.18 4.03
N LYS A 138 4.17 -15.92 4.22
CA LYS A 138 3.31 -14.80 4.63
C LYS A 138 3.48 -13.59 3.71
N PRO A 139 2.46 -12.72 3.56
CA PRO A 139 1.09 -12.88 4.07
C PRO A 139 0.21 -13.75 3.15
N ILE A 140 0.57 -13.92 1.88
CA ILE A 140 -0.28 -14.58 0.87
C ILE A 140 -0.03 -16.09 0.68
N GLY A 141 0.84 -16.70 1.49
CA GLY A 141 1.25 -18.09 1.29
C GLY A 141 2.22 -18.30 0.12
N ARG A 142 2.77 -19.52 0.03
CA ARG A 142 3.72 -19.90 -1.03
C ARG A 142 3.06 -19.95 -2.41
N MET A 143 1.86 -20.51 -2.48
CA MET A 143 1.09 -20.54 -3.73
C MET A 143 0.68 -19.14 -4.18
N GLY A 144 0.28 -18.26 -3.25
CA GLY A 144 0.02 -16.86 -3.56
C GLY A 144 1.27 -16.14 -4.08
N ALA A 145 2.47 -16.46 -3.54
CA ALA A 145 3.72 -15.92 -4.08
C ALA A 145 3.96 -16.37 -5.53
N ILE A 146 3.76 -17.64 -5.85
CA ILE A 146 3.88 -18.16 -7.23
C ILE A 146 2.88 -17.45 -8.16
N GLN A 147 1.62 -17.34 -7.75
CA GLN A 147 0.59 -16.64 -8.53
C GLN A 147 0.94 -15.17 -8.73
N MET A 148 1.41 -14.48 -7.70
CA MET A 148 1.87 -13.10 -7.77
C MET A 148 2.99 -12.93 -8.82
N LEU A 149 3.98 -13.81 -8.85
CA LEU A 149 5.05 -13.76 -9.85
C LEU A 149 4.52 -14.10 -11.25
N TYR A 150 3.70 -15.14 -11.37
CA TYR A 150 3.09 -15.56 -12.63
C TYR A 150 2.31 -14.40 -13.28
N TYR A 151 1.35 -13.81 -12.56
CA TYR A 151 0.53 -12.73 -13.10
C TYR A 151 1.32 -11.45 -13.33
N TYR A 152 2.37 -11.17 -12.56
CA TYR A 152 3.25 -10.03 -12.89
C TYR A 152 3.90 -10.17 -14.28
N LEU A 153 4.28 -11.40 -14.67
CA LEU A 153 4.96 -11.69 -15.93
C LEU A 153 3.98 -11.89 -17.09
N SER A 154 2.85 -12.56 -16.85
CA SER A 154 1.92 -13.00 -17.89
C SER A 154 0.75 -12.04 -18.13
N TYR A 155 0.41 -11.18 -17.17
CA TYR A 155 -0.77 -10.31 -17.29
C TYR A 155 -0.59 -9.30 -18.43
N LYS A 156 -1.64 -9.19 -19.25
CA LYS A 156 -1.74 -8.29 -20.40
C LYS A 156 -2.76 -7.19 -20.07
N PRO A 157 -2.30 -5.99 -19.65
CA PRO A 157 -3.18 -4.88 -19.33
C PRO A 157 -4.05 -4.49 -20.53
N LYS A 158 -5.29 -4.08 -20.24
CA LYS A 158 -6.18 -3.50 -21.26
C LYS A 158 -5.73 -2.09 -21.63
N GLN A 159 -6.23 -1.58 -22.76
CA GLN A 159 -5.96 -0.20 -23.16
C GLN A 159 -6.62 0.82 -22.23
N VAL A 160 -7.83 0.52 -21.73
CA VAL A 160 -8.63 1.39 -20.87
C VAL A 160 -9.31 0.61 -19.74
N GLY A 161 -9.77 1.34 -18.72
CA GLY A 161 -10.52 0.80 -17.59
C GLY A 161 -9.66 0.25 -16.44
N TYR A 162 -10.30 -0.46 -15.51
CA TYR A 162 -9.69 -0.98 -14.28
C TYR A 162 -8.41 -1.80 -14.51
N ASP A 163 -8.40 -2.61 -15.56
CA ASP A 163 -7.32 -3.52 -15.95
C ASP A 163 -6.18 -2.86 -16.74
N SER A 164 -6.19 -1.54 -16.91
CA SER A 164 -5.23 -0.82 -17.75
C SER A 164 -3.97 -0.40 -17.00
N MET A 165 -2.94 -0.01 -17.75
CA MET A 165 -1.72 0.56 -17.19
C MET A 165 -1.99 1.90 -16.50
N TYR A 166 -1.28 2.17 -15.42
CA TYR A 166 -1.20 3.52 -14.86
C TYR A 166 -0.45 4.48 -15.77
N ASP A 167 -0.65 5.77 -15.56
CA ASP A 167 0.01 6.81 -16.34
C ASP A 167 1.53 6.67 -16.27
N PRO A 168 2.25 6.97 -17.36
CA PRO A 168 3.70 6.78 -17.42
C PRO A 168 4.46 7.43 -16.27
N GLU A 169 4.05 8.62 -15.83
CA GLU A 169 4.66 9.37 -14.74
C GLU A 169 4.56 8.65 -13.40
N ILE A 170 3.36 8.15 -13.05
CA ILE A 170 3.14 7.35 -11.83
C ILE A 170 4.03 6.09 -11.86
N ARG A 171 4.05 5.38 -13.00
CA ARG A 171 4.86 4.16 -13.15
C ARG A 171 6.36 4.46 -13.01
N GLN A 172 6.81 5.58 -13.55
CA GLN A 172 8.19 6.03 -13.43
C GLN A 172 8.55 6.38 -11.99
N ALA A 173 7.71 7.13 -11.29
CA ALA A 173 7.88 7.50 -9.89
C ALA A 173 8.03 6.27 -8.99
N ILE A 174 7.12 5.30 -9.12
CA ILE A 174 7.16 4.03 -8.39
C ILE A 174 8.48 3.29 -8.66
N ARG A 175 8.88 3.21 -9.94
CA ARG A 175 10.10 2.51 -10.34
C ARG A 175 11.37 3.21 -9.82
N ILE A 176 11.42 4.54 -9.82
CA ILE A 176 12.53 5.32 -9.25
C ILE A 176 12.68 4.99 -7.78
N ARG A 177 11.58 5.07 -7.01
CA ARG A 177 11.57 4.73 -5.59
C ARG A 177 12.09 3.32 -5.33
N GLN A 178 11.60 2.34 -6.08
CA GLN A 178 12.01 0.95 -5.93
C GLN A 178 13.49 0.75 -6.26
N LYS A 179 14.00 1.38 -7.33
CA LYS A 179 15.43 1.37 -7.66
C LYS A 179 16.29 1.98 -6.55
N THR A 180 15.85 3.11 -5.97
CA THR A 180 16.55 3.75 -4.85
C THR A 180 16.64 2.81 -3.65
N ARG A 181 15.53 2.16 -3.28
CA ARG A 181 15.50 1.19 -2.18
C ARG A 181 16.40 -0.02 -2.45
N ILE A 182 16.37 -0.56 -3.67
CA ILE A 182 17.25 -1.67 -4.07
C ILE A 182 18.73 -1.26 -3.92
N LYS A 183 19.11 -0.08 -4.40
CA LYS A 183 20.49 0.44 -4.27
C LYS A 183 20.91 0.60 -2.81
N GLN A 184 20.01 1.08 -1.94
CA GLN A 184 20.29 1.23 -0.51
C GLN A 184 20.60 -0.13 0.14
N ILE A 185 19.84 -1.18 -0.19
CA ILE A 185 20.07 -2.53 0.33
C ILE A 185 21.43 -3.07 -0.12
N PHE A 186 21.79 -2.94 -1.40
CA PHE A 186 23.09 -3.40 -1.89
C PHE A 186 24.27 -2.61 -1.30
N ARG A 187 24.12 -1.31 -1.06
CA ARG A 187 25.15 -0.51 -0.38
C ARG A 187 25.38 -0.96 1.05
N LEU A 188 24.29 -1.24 1.80
CA LEU A 188 24.38 -1.76 3.17
C LEU A 188 25.02 -3.16 3.23
N GLY A 189 24.79 -3.99 2.21
CA GLY A 189 25.45 -5.30 2.09
C GLY A 189 26.96 -5.20 1.93
N ASN A 190 27.45 -4.21 1.18
CA ASN A 190 28.88 -4.02 0.92
C ASN A 190 29.64 -3.31 2.06
N THR A 191 28.96 -2.64 2.98
CA THR A 191 29.60 -1.99 4.15
C THR A 191 29.72 -2.93 5.35
N ASN A 192 29.10 -4.11 5.30
CA ASN A 192 29.11 -5.11 6.37
C ASN A 192 30.01 -6.32 6.04
N THR A 193 30.93 -6.16 5.09
CA THR A 193 32.02 -7.09 4.71
C THR A 193 33.33 -6.35 4.79
#